data_AF-A0A7W8NKH9-F1
#
_entry.id   AF-A0A7W8NKH9-F1
#
_cell.length_a   1.000
_cell.length_b   1.000
_cell.length_c   1.000
_cell.angle_alpha   90.00
_cell.angle_beta   90.00
_cell.angle_gamma   90.00
#
_symmetry.space_group_name_H-M   'P 1'
#
loop_
_entity.id
_entity.type
_entity.pdbx_description
1 polymer ?
#
loop_
_entity_poly.entity_id
_entity_poly.type
_entity_poly.pdbx_seq_one_letter_code
_entity_poly.pdbx_strand_id
1 'polypeptide(L)'
;MQKNWAILLATSAALLAGCGGGGSNNSDSVQPAGQALAGYVGSWQADCDDHERESAVITLSPSGNGSIDIATTSNYYSGRDCSGALLATQTISAKISASPNGTVDTSVKLSANTAASTITVNKINSTLPQYQLSVTGPGVKYVTIANQQQWCIDFGNGSSTCIYDEGTQKAQTNTGGLYLRGNEMFVLGTTSTGFAFDTRYVRQ
;
A
#
# COMPACT_ATOMS: atom_id res chain seq x y z
N MET A 1 -9.29 8.30 -10.74
CA MET A 1 -7.90 8.52 -10.27
C MET A 1 -7.48 7.24 -9.56
N GLN A 2 -6.62 6.43 -10.19
CA GLN A 2 -6.04 5.21 -9.61
C GLN A 2 -5.13 5.60 -8.44
N LYS A 3 -5.67 5.59 -7.22
CA LYS A 3 -5.00 6.19 -6.06
C LYS A 3 -4.16 5.19 -5.26
N ASN A 4 -4.37 3.88 -5.41
CA ASN A 4 -3.85 2.93 -4.41
C ASN A 4 -2.61 2.13 -4.87
N TRP A 5 -2.11 2.35 -6.09
CA TRP A 5 -0.83 1.79 -6.56
C TRP A 5 0.11 2.84 -7.14
N ALA A 6 -0.39 4.05 -7.45
CA ALA A 6 0.39 5.11 -8.07
C ALA A 6 1.26 5.91 -7.08
N ILE A 7 1.06 5.77 -5.76
CA ILE A 7 1.75 6.63 -4.77
C ILE A 7 3.12 6.08 -4.36
N LEU A 8 3.40 4.78 -4.56
CA LEU A 8 4.77 4.27 -4.56
C LEU A 8 5.59 4.68 -5.81
N LEU A 9 4.99 5.39 -6.77
CA LEU A 9 5.59 5.77 -8.06
C LEU A 9 5.62 7.29 -8.34
N ALA A 10 5.21 8.14 -7.39
CA ALA A 10 5.28 9.60 -7.57
C ALA A 10 6.70 10.13 -7.28
N THR A 11 7.64 9.94 -8.20
CA THR A 11 8.89 10.72 -8.24
C THR A 11 8.54 12.17 -8.56
N SER A 12 8.30 12.96 -7.52
CA SER A 12 8.12 14.40 -7.66
C SER A 12 9.48 15.05 -7.89
N ALA A 13 9.80 15.33 -9.15
CA ALA A 13 10.90 16.21 -9.53
C ALA A 13 10.59 17.64 -9.06
N ALA A 14 11.12 18.03 -7.90
CA ALA A 14 11.20 19.42 -7.48
C ALA A 14 12.64 19.90 -7.63
N LEU A 15 12.86 20.81 -8.58
CA LEU A 15 14.11 21.52 -8.81
C LEU A 15 14.40 22.48 -7.64
N LEU A 16 15.60 22.33 -7.07
CA LEU A 16 16.54 23.33 -6.54
C LEU A 16 15.98 24.50 -5.69
N ALA A 17 16.34 24.51 -4.40
CA ALA A 17 17.33 25.44 -3.83
C ALA A 17 17.50 25.22 -2.32
N GLY A 18 18.75 25.25 -1.83
CA GLY A 18 19.06 25.68 -0.46
C GLY A 18 19.64 24.65 0.52
N CYS A 19 20.97 24.56 0.52
CA CYS A 19 21.88 24.65 1.67
C CYS A 19 21.70 23.78 2.96
N GLY A 20 22.78 23.06 3.30
CA GLY A 20 23.12 22.59 4.67
C GLY A 20 22.65 21.16 4.94
N GLY A 21 23.49 20.16 5.21
CA GLY A 21 24.71 20.14 6.00
C GLY A 21 24.44 19.36 7.29
N GLY A 22 25.04 18.18 7.44
CA GLY A 22 24.98 17.42 8.70
C GLY A 22 24.99 15.91 8.51
N GLY A 23 26.18 15.31 8.46
CA GLY A 23 26.36 13.86 8.47
C GLY A 23 25.76 13.26 9.73
N SER A 24 24.77 12.39 9.57
CA SER A 24 24.26 11.54 10.63
C SER A 24 24.69 10.12 10.32
N ASN A 25 25.51 9.57 11.21
CA ASN A 25 25.88 8.16 11.24
C ASN A 25 24.62 7.33 11.45
N ASN A 26 23.94 6.98 10.35
CA ASN A 26 22.82 6.06 10.40
C ASN A 26 23.41 4.69 10.69
N SER A 27 23.26 4.24 11.93
CA SER A 27 23.67 2.92 12.35
C SER A 27 22.65 1.95 11.76
N ASP A 28 22.86 1.54 10.51
CA ASP A 28 22.13 0.42 9.90
C ASP A 28 22.38 -0.82 10.78
N SER A 29 21.47 -1.07 11.71
CA SER A 29 21.54 -2.26 12.55
C SER A 29 21.07 -3.45 11.70
N VAL A 30 21.98 -4.41 11.46
CA VAL A 30 21.66 -5.64 10.73
C VAL A 30 20.86 -6.54 11.66
N GLN A 31 19.53 -6.46 11.58
CA GLN A 31 18.64 -7.39 12.29
C GLN A 31 18.75 -8.80 11.66
N PRO A 32 18.70 -9.91 12.43
CA PRO A 32 18.76 -11.26 11.88
C PRO A 32 17.69 -11.46 10.81
N ALA A 33 18.11 -11.94 9.63
CA ALA A 33 17.32 -11.97 8.39
C ALA A 33 15.92 -12.60 8.53
N GLY A 34 15.72 -13.53 9.47
CA GLY A 34 14.43 -14.23 9.67
C GLY A 34 13.39 -13.53 10.54
N GLN A 35 13.75 -12.51 11.34
CA GLN A 35 12.82 -11.90 12.32
C GLN A 35 12.23 -10.55 11.91
N ALA A 36 12.86 -9.84 10.97
CA ALA A 36 12.47 -8.46 10.64
C ALA A 36 11.00 -8.33 10.22
N LEU A 37 10.50 -9.27 9.40
CA LEU A 37 9.15 -9.17 8.84
C LEU A 37 8.12 -10.14 9.46
N ALA A 38 8.54 -11.05 10.33
CA ALA A 38 7.64 -12.03 10.94
C ALA A 38 6.52 -11.38 11.78
N GLY A 39 6.79 -10.22 12.40
CA GLY A 39 5.79 -9.46 13.16
C GLY A 39 4.61 -8.93 12.32
N TYR A 40 4.78 -8.81 11.01
CA TYR A 40 3.75 -8.31 10.10
C TYR A 40 2.80 -9.40 9.62
N VAL A 41 3.07 -10.68 9.89
CA VAL A 41 2.20 -11.79 9.50
C VAL A 41 0.83 -11.64 10.15
N GLY A 42 -0.24 -11.82 9.36
CA GLY A 42 -1.62 -11.72 9.81
C GLY A 42 -2.54 -11.05 8.81
N SER A 43 -3.78 -10.82 9.25
CA SER A 43 -4.81 -10.11 8.52
C SER A 43 -4.87 -8.66 8.97
N TRP A 44 -4.93 -7.75 8.01
CA TRP A 44 -4.85 -6.32 8.21
C TRP A 44 -5.96 -5.63 7.43
N GLN A 45 -6.51 -4.57 8.00
CA GLN A 45 -7.54 -3.77 7.36
C GLN A 45 -7.17 -2.29 7.44
N ALA A 46 -7.21 -1.60 6.30
CA ALA A 46 -6.98 -0.17 6.25
C ALA A 46 -8.18 0.60 6.83
N ASP A 47 -7.95 1.86 7.18
CA ASP A 47 -9.03 2.80 7.40
C ASP A 47 -9.89 2.92 6.12
N CYS A 48 -11.17 3.25 6.28
CA CYS A 48 -12.05 3.47 5.14
C CYS A 48 -11.64 4.74 4.38
N ASP A 49 -11.44 4.65 3.07
CA ASP A 49 -11.29 5.80 2.16
C ASP A 49 -12.56 5.91 1.30
N ASP A 50 -13.49 6.74 1.76
CA ASP A 50 -14.79 6.94 1.12
C ASP A 50 -15.59 5.63 0.97
N HIS A 51 -15.79 5.15 -0.24
CA HIS A 51 -16.50 3.90 -0.47
C HIS A 51 -15.60 2.66 -0.37
N GLU A 52 -14.28 2.84 -0.29
CA GLU A 52 -13.28 1.79 -0.43
C GLU A 52 -12.65 1.43 0.92
N ARG A 53 -12.56 0.14 1.20
CA ARG A 53 -11.73 -0.39 2.28
C ARG A 53 -10.79 -1.46 1.76
N GLU A 54 -9.50 -1.21 1.92
CA GLU A 54 -8.48 -2.19 1.59
C GLU A 54 -8.24 -3.16 2.77
N SER A 55 -7.93 -4.41 2.45
CA SER A 55 -7.39 -5.39 3.38
C SER A 55 -6.15 -6.06 2.80
N ALA A 56 -5.26 -6.48 3.69
CA ALA A 56 -4.06 -7.21 3.34
C ALA A 56 -3.94 -8.47 4.20
N VAL A 57 -3.60 -9.59 3.56
CA VAL A 57 -3.20 -10.83 4.25
C VAL A 57 -1.72 -11.03 4.00
N ILE A 58 -0.96 -11.05 5.08
CA ILE A 58 0.50 -11.18 5.08
C ILE A 58 0.87 -12.55 5.61
N THR A 59 1.65 -13.30 4.83
CA THR A 59 2.20 -14.61 5.20
C THR A 59 3.71 -14.62 5.06
N LEU A 60 4.42 -15.47 5.82
CA LEU A 60 5.83 -15.73 5.53
C LEU A 60 5.98 -16.35 4.14
N SER A 61 6.96 -15.85 3.40
CA SER A 61 7.33 -16.44 2.12
C SER A 61 7.93 -17.84 2.35
N PRO A 62 7.60 -18.83 1.50
CA PRO A 62 8.18 -20.17 1.60
C PRO A 62 9.68 -20.21 1.31
N SER A 63 10.27 -19.11 0.81
CA SER A 63 11.70 -18.99 0.53
C SER A 63 12.60 -19.04 1.78
N GLY A 64 12.04 -18.88 2.99
CA GLY A 64 12.76 -19.04 4.25
C GLY A 64 13.78 -17.94 4.59
N ASN A 65 13.87 -16.88 3.78
CA ASN A 65 14.80 -15.76 3.95
C ASN A 65 14.23 -14.60 4.80
N GLY A 66 13.11 -14.83 5.49
CA GLY A 66 12.40 -13.79 6.25
C GLY A 66 11.58 -12.82 5.40
N SER A 67 11.41 -13.07 4.10
CA SER A 67 10.46 -12.33 3.26
C SER A 67 9.01 -12.67 3.61
N ILE A 68 8.11 -11.77 3.24
CA ILE A 68 6.66 -11.96 3.36
C ILE A 68 6.01 -11.88 1.98
N ASP A 69 4.90 -12.59 1.82
CA ASP A 69 3.99 -12.45 0.70
C ASP A 69 2.72 -11.75 1.16
N ILE A 70 2.23 -10.79 0.37
CA ILE A 70 1.12 -9.90 0.70
C ILE A 70 0.06 -10.07 -0.39
N ALA A 71 -1.15 -10.43 0.02
CA ALA A 71 -2.33 -10.44 -0.84
C ALA A 71 -3.23 -9.28 -0.42
N THR A 72 -3.53 -8.38 -1.37
CA THR A 72 -4.37 -7.20 -1.14
C THR A 72 -5.75 -7.39 -1.76
N THR A 73 -6.77 -6.83 -1.11
CA THR A 73 -8.14 -6.79 -1.63
C THR A 73 -8.75 -5.43 -1.32
N SER A 74 -9.39 -4.80 -2.31
CA SER A 74 -10.16 -3.58 -2.10
C SER A 74 -11.64 -3.89 -2.20
N ASN A 75 -12.40 -3.59 -1.15
CA ASN A 75 -13.84 -3.76 -1.12
C ASN A 75 -14.53 -2.39 -1.20
N TYR A 76 -15.52 -2.29 -2.07
CA TYR A 76 -16.30 -1.08 -2.31
C TYR A 76 -17.71 -1.25 -1.77
N TYR A 77 -18.14 -0.33 -0.91
CA TYR A 77 -19.43 -0.38 -0.22
C TYR A 77 -20.35 0.75 -0.67
N SER A 78 -21.65 0.58 -0.43
CA SER A 78 -22.64 1.63 -0.74
C SER A 78 -22.47 2.89 0.10
N GLY A 79 -22.00 2.77 1.35
CA GLY A 79 -21.76 3.90 2.25
C GLY A 79 -20.34 4.47 2.14
N ARG A 80 -20.19 5.79 2.31
CA ARG A 80 -18.92 6.54 2.31
C ARG A 80 -18.05 6.33 3.56
N ASP A 81 -18.54 5.56 4.50
CA ASP A 81 -17.85 5.09 5.71
C ASP A 81 -17.58 3.59 5.62
N CYS A 82 -17.67 3.04 4.40
CA CYS A 82 -17.56 1.62 4.10
C CYS A 82 -18.61 0.77 4.85
N SER A 83 -19.78 1.36 5.13
CA SER A 83 -20.94 0.65 5.67
C SER A 83 -21.93 0.25 4.56
N GLY A 84 -22.91 -0.57 4.94
CA GLY A 84 -23.96 -1.01 4.02
C GLY A 84 -23.52 -2.18 3.13
N ALA A 85 -24.13 -2.27 1.94
CA ALA A 85 -23.92 -3.41 1.05
C ALA A 85 -22.54 -3.36 0.40
N LEU A 86 -21.90 -4.52 0.28
CA LEU A 86 -20.72 -4.70 -0.56
C LEU A 86 -21.14 -4.68 -2.03
N LEU A 87 -20.65 -3.71 -2.78
CA LEU A 87 -20.99 -3.48 -4.18
C LEU A 87 -19.96 -4.09 -5.13
N ALA A 88 -18.68 -4.02 -4.76
CA ALA A 88 -17.61 -4.59 -5.57
C ALA A 88 -16.42 -5.04 -4.71
N THR A 89 -15.69 -6.00 -5.24
CA THR A 89 -14.41 -6.47 -4.74
C THR A 89 -13.41 -6.41 -5.89
N GLN A 90 -12.33 -5.66 -5.68
CA GLN A 90 -11.20 -5.57 -6.56
C GLN A 90 -10.05 -6.43 -6.04
N THR A 91 -9.47 -7.23 -6.92
CA THR A 91 -8.31 -8.08 -6.65
C THR A 91 -7.27 -7.93 -7.75
N ILE A 92 -6.05 -8.38 -7.45
CA ILE A 92 -5.00 -8.58 -8.44
C ILE A 92 -4.61 -10.06 -8.49
N SER A 93 -4.17 -10.53 -9.66
CA SER A 93 -3.88 -11.95 -9.90
C SER A 93 -2.57 -12.46 -9.26
N ALA A 94 -1.76 -11.57 -8.68
CA ALA A 94 -0.46 -11.88 -8.11
C ALA A 94 -0.34 -11.34 -6.68
N LYS A 95 0.53 -11.95 -5.89
CA LYS A 95 0.91 -11.45 -4.56
C LYS A 95 2.13 -10.53 -4.69
N ILE A 96 2.23 -9.56 -3.79
CA ILE A 96 3.45 -8.78 -3.61
C ILE A 96 4.38 -9.59 -2.72
N SER A 97 5.64 -9.74 -3.11
CA SER A 97 6.68 -10.30 -2.23
C SER A 97 7.55 -9.15 -1.69
N ALA A 98 7.75 -9.09 -0.38
CA ALA A 98 8.59 -8.10 0.27
C ALA A 98 9.73 -8.77 1.03
N SER A 99 10.97 -8.40 0.70
CA SER A 99 12.18 -8.89 1.36
C SER A 99 12.77 -7.84 2.30
N PRO A 100 13.33 -8.24 3.45
CA PRO A 100 13.93 -7.31 4.40
C PRO A 100 15.17 -6.62 3.81
N ASN A 101 15.30 -5.31 4.05
CA ASN A 101 16.41 -4.46 3.60
C ASN A 101 17.01 -3.63 4.75
N GLY A 102 17.08 -4.20 5.94
CA GLY A 102 17.58 -3.56 7.16
C GLY A 102 16.58 -2.63 7.84
N THR A 103 17.05 -1.83 8.80
CA THR A 103 16.23 -0.88 9.56
C THR A 103 16.82 0.52 9.51
N VAL A 104 16.01 1.55 9.77
CA VAL A 104 16.46 2.94 9.84
C VAL A 104 15.61 3.77 10.78
N ASP A 105 16.24 4.59 11.60
CA ASP A 105 15.53 5.59 12.40
C ASP A 105 15.23 6.82 11.54
N THR A 106 13.97 7.24 11.49
CA THR A 106 13.54 8.39 10.70
C THR A 106 12.38 9.11 11.38
N SER A 107 12.30 10.43 11.20
CA SER A 107 11.17 11.24 11.66
C SER A 107 10.05 11.17 10.62
N VAL A 108 8.87 10.68 11.03
CA VAL A 108 7.71 10.53 10.14
C VAL A 108 6.47 11.10 10.82
N LYS A 109 5.65 11.82 10.05
CA LYS A 109 4.31 12.23 10.47
C LYS A 109 3.29 11.13 10.09
N LEU A 110 2.89 10.32 11.07
CA LEU A 110 2.02 9.15 10.86
C LEU A 110 0.51 9.47 10.75
N SER A 111 0.11 10.72 10.95
CA SER A 111 -1.27 11.18 10.70
C SER A 111 -1.30 12.71 10.49
N ALA A 112 -2.36 13.22 9.86
CA ALA A 112 -2.49 14.65 9.57
C ALA A 112 -2.43 15.56 10.82
N ASN A 113 -2.87 15.07 11.97
CA ASN A 113 -3.03 15.85 13.20
C ASN A 113 -1.96 15.57 14.26
N THR A 114 -0.93 14.79 13.95
CA THR A 114 0.16 14.49 14.88
C THR A 114 1.45 15.19 14.47
N ALA A 115 2.29 15.56 15.45
CA ALA A 115 3.66 15.94 15.18
C ALA A 115 4.44 14.76 14.59
N ALA A 116 5.50 15.06 13.84
CA ALA A 116 6.43 14.02 13.40
C ALA A 116 7.15 13.41 14.61
N SER A 117 7.34 12.10 14.59
CA SER A 117 8.04 11.35 15.64
C SER A 117 9.11 10.46 15.02
N THR A 118 10.22 10.27 15.73
CA THR A 118 11.24 9.30 15.33
C THR A 118 10.72 7.88 15.53
N ILE A 119 10.78 7.08 14.47
CA ILE A 119 10.40 5.66 14.47
C ILE A 119 11.51 4.84 13.80
N THR A 120 11.65 3.58 14.21
CA THR A 120 12.52 2.61 13.55
C THR A 120 11.74 1.89 12.45
N VAL A 121 12.03 2.23 11.20
CA VAL A 121 11.39 1.66 10.02
C VAL A 121 12.11 0.37 9.61
N ASN A 122 11.35 -0.68 9.33
CA ASN A 122 11.86 -1.87 8.65
C ASN A 122 11.83 -1.60 7.14
N LYS A 123 13.01 -1.41 6.54
CA LYS A 123 13.13 -1.21 5.10
C LYS A 123 12.80 -2.51 4.38
N ILE A 124 12.09 -2.41 3.26
CA ILE A 124 11.75 -3.56 2.43
C ILE A 124 12.02 -3.28 0.94
N ASN A 125 12.36 -4.34 0.22
CA ASN A 125 12.31 -4.38 -1.24
C ASN A 125 11.09 -5.20 -1.66
N SER A 126 10.13 -4.53 -2.28
CA SER A 126 8.85 -5.11 -2.74
C SER A 126 8.90 -5.41 -4.22
N THR A 127 8.41 -6.59 -4.61
CA THR A 127 8.24 -6.98 -6.00
C THR A 127 6.81 -7.47 -6.21
N LEU A 128 6.14 -6.90 -7.20
CA LEU A 128 4.87 -7.40 -7.72
C LEU A 128 5.15 -7.99 -9.11
N PRO A 129 5.00 -9.31 -9.31
CA PRO A 129 5.08 -9.91 -10.63
C PRO A 129 4.06 -9.31 -11.60
N GLN A 130 4.16 -9.66 -12.88
CA GLN A 130 3.14 -9.32 -13.86
C GLN A 130 1.75 -9.74 -13.34
N TYR A 131 0.77 -8.85 -13.42
CA TYR A 131 -0.54 -9.06 -12.81
C TYR A 131 -1.68 -8.56 -13.70
N GLN A 132 -2.88 -8.99 -13.39
CA GLN A 132 -4.13 -8.46 -13.93
C GLN A 132 -5.01 -8.01 -12.79
N LEU A 133 -5.73 -6.91 -12.99
CA LEU A 133 -6.75 -6.42 -12.08
C LEU A 133 -8.09 -7.04 -12.45
N SER A 134 -8.92 -7.32 -11.45
CA SER A 134 -10.30 -7.76 -11.65
C SER A 134 -11.20 -7.07 -10.65
N VAL A 135 -12.40 -6.66 -11.09
CA VAL A 135 -13.43 -6.08 -10.24
C VAL A 135 -14.71 -6.89 -10.43
N THR A 136 -15.25 -7.43 -9.34
CA THR A 136 -16.44 -8.28 -9.37
C THR A 136 -17.41 -7.86 -8.28
N GLY A 137 -18.71 -8.07 -8.48
CA GLY A 137 -19.71 -7.77 -7.47
C GLY A 137 -21.04 -7.27 -8.06
N PRO A 138 -22.08 -7.18 -7.23
CA PRO A 138 -23.44 -6.84 -7.69
C PRO A 138 -23.57 -5.39 -8.20
N GLY A 139 -22.73 -4.47 -7.74
CA GLY A 139 -22.72 -3.07 -8.17
C GLY A 139 -21.83 -2.79 -9.39
N VAL A 140 -21.18 -3.82 -9.96
CA VAL A 140 -20.20 -3.66 -11.04
C VAL A 140 -20.87 -3.78 -12.40
N LYS A 141 -20.62 -2.81 -13.28
CA LYS A 141 -20.93 -2.89 -14.71
C LYS A 141 -19.64 -2.82 -15.51
N TYR A 142 -19.47 -3.77 -16.41
CA TYR A 142 -18.35 -3.76 -17.35
C TYR A 142 -18.77 -3.05 -18.64
N VAL A 143 -18.16 -1.90 -18.92
CA VAL A 143 -18.59 -0.99 -19.99
C VAL A 143 -17.40 -0.45 -20.78
N THR A 144 -17.65 -0.07 -22.03
CA THR A 144 -16.68 0.66 -22.86
C THR A 144 -17.02 2.14 -22.86
N ILE A 145 -16.14 2.98 -22.33
CA ILE A 145 -16.27 4.44 -22.35
C ILE A 145 -15.04 5.01 -23.04
N ALA A 146 -15.23 5.85 -24.07
CA ALA A 146 -14.15 6.41 -24.88
C ALA A 146 -13.16 5.36 -25.42
N ASN A 147 -13.67 4.23 -25.91
CA ASN A 147 -12.90 3.06 -26.41
C ASN A 147 -12.00 2.37 -25.36
N GLN A 148 -12.17 2.67 -24.08
CA GLN A 148 -11.48 2.00 -22.99
C GLN A 148 -12.48 1.13 -22.21
N GLN A 149 -12.15 -0.15 -22.02
CA GLN A 149 -12.93 -1.04 -21.15
C GLN A 149 -12.70 -0.69 -19.68
N GLN A 150 -13.77 -0.66 -18.89
CA GLN A 150 -13.74 -0.26 -17.49
C GLN A 150 -14.78 -1.02 -16.68
N TRP A 151 -14.46 -1.29 -15.42
CA TRP A 151 -15.43 -1.67 -14.40
C TRP A 151 -15.95 -0.41 -13.71
N CYS A 152 -17.21 -0.09 -13.89
CA CYS A 152 -17.87 1.01 -13.21
C CYS A 152 -18.71 0.49 -12.05
N ILE A 153 -18.50 1.06 -10.87
CA ILE A 153 -19.21 0.75 -9.63
C ILE A 153 -20.19 1.89 -9.37
N ASP A 154 -21.48 1.55 -9.31
CA ASP A 154 -22.55 2.51 -9.01
C ASP A 154 -22.84 2.50 -7.50
N PHE A 155 -22.60 3.63 -6.83
CA PHE A 155 -22.84 3.81 -5.40
C PHE A 155 -24.27 4.31 -5.11
N GLY A 156 -25.08 4.55 -6.14
CA GLY A 156 -26.38 5.20 -6.04
C GLY A 156 -26.28 6.73 -5.98
N ASN A 157 -27.44 7.40 -6.05
CA ASN A 157 -27.57 8.87 -5.99
C ASN A 157 -26.71 9.62 -7.04
N GLY A 158 -26.43 8.99 -8.18
CA GLY A 158 -25.59 9.56 -9.24
C GLY A 158 -24.08 9.53 -8.94
N SER A 159 -23.65 8.90 -7.85
CA SER A 159 -22.24 8.68 -7.53
C SER A 159 -21.76 7.36 -8.14
N SER A 160 -20.64 7.41 -8.86
CA SER A 160 -20.00 6.21 -9.41
C SER A 160 -18.50 6.41 -9.54
N THR A 161 -17.75 5.32 -9.51
CA THR A 161 -16.34 5.31 -9.89
C THR A 161 -16.12 4.28 -11.00
N CYS A 162 -15.18 4.55 -11.90
CA CYS A 162 -14.78 3.59 -12.94
C CYS A 162 -13.28 3.29 -12.82
N ILE A 163 -12.96 2.01 -12.93
CA ILE A 163 -11.61 1.47 -12.87
C ILE A 163 -11.31 0.92 -14.27
N TYR A 164 -10.23 1.41 -14.89
CA TYR A 164 -9.82 0.95 -16.21
C TYR A 164 -9.41 -0.53 -16.18
N ASP A 165 -9.90 -1.30 -17.15
CA ASP A 165 -9.30 -2.58 -17.50
C ASP A 165 -8.13 -2.32 -18.45
N GLU A 166 -6.95 -2.19 -17.85
CA GLU A 166 -5.69 -2.00 -18.57
C GLU A 166 -5.08 -3.36 -19.01
N GLY A 167 -5.80 -4.47 -18.79
CA GLY A 167 -5.33 -5.82 -19.05
C GLY A 167 -4.11 -6.18 -18.20
N THR A 168 -3.19 -6.91 -18.81
CA THR A 168 -1.96 -7.36 -18.16
C THR A 168 -1.01 -6.19 -17.85
N GLN A 169 -0.78 -5.96 -16.58
CA GLN A 169 0.17 -4.99 -16.06
C GLN A 169 1.57 -5.60 -15.92
N LYS A 170 2.60 -4.82 -16.27
CA LYS A 170 4.00 -5.24 -16.14
C LYS A 170 4.39 -5.46 -14.68
N ALA A 171 5.40 -6.31 -14.46
CA ALA A 171 6.01 -6.46 -13.15
C ALA A 171 6.56 -5.13 -12.63
N GLN A 172 6.49 -4.94 -11.32
CA GLN A 172 6.92 -3.73 -10.62
C GLN A 172 7.85 -4.10 -9.45
N THR A 173 8.83 -3.25 -9.20
CA THR A 173 9.72 -3.37 -8.04
C THR A 173 9.89 -2.00 -7.41
N ASN A 174 9.73 -1.91 -6.10
CA ASN A 174 9.85 -0.67 -5.33
C ASN A 174 10.55 -0.93 -4.00
N THR A 175 11.10 0.13 -3.42
CA THR A 175 11.58 0.13 -2.03
C THR A 175 10.54 0.82 -1.16
N GLY A 176 10.36 0.33 0.07
CA GLY A 176 9.41 0.91 1.01
C GLY A 176 9.83 0.67 2.45
N GLY A 177 8.95 1.07 3.36
CA GLY A 177 9.14 0.88 4.79
C GLY A 177 7.88 0.31 5.44
N LEU A 178 8.08 -0.51 6.46
CA LEU A 178 7.03 -0.96 7.35
C LEU A 178 7.37 -0.58 8.79
N TYR A 179 6.34 -0.22 9.56
CA TYR A 179 6.46 0.07 10.98
C TYR A 179 5.27 -0.51 11.75
N LEU A 180 5.54 -1.19 12.87
CA LEU A 180 4.52 -1.69 13.78
C LEU A 180 4.43 -0.83 15.04
N ARG A 181 3.21 -0.53 15.44
CA ARG A 181 2.90 0.09 16.73
C ARG A 181 1.70 -0.62 17.36
N GLY A 182 1.96 -1.60 18.22
CA GLY A 182 0.91 -2.45 18.77
C GLY A 182 0.17 -3.21 17.67
N ASN A 183 -1.14 -3.00 17.55
CA ASN A 183 -1.98 -3.62 16.52
C ASN A 183 -2.09 -2.81 15.23
N GLU A 184 -1.28 -1.75 15.08
CA GLU A 184 -1.24 -0.92 13.88
C GLU A 184 0.00 -1.23 13.05
N MET A 185 -0.19 -1.37 11.74
CA MET A 185 0.87 -1.44 10.74
C MET A 185 0.82 -0.18 9.88
N PHE A 186 1.96 0.46 9.72
CA PHE A 186 2.13 1.61 8.86
C PHE A 186 2.98 1.21 7.66
N VAL A 187 2.43 1.41 6.47
CA VAL A 187 3.16 1.35 5.20
C VAL A 187 3.71 2.74 4.91
N LEU A 188 4.98 2.80 4.54
CA LEU A 188 5.71 4.02 4.30
C LEU A 188 6.31 4.02 2.89
N GLY A 189 6.03 5.08 2.14
CA GLY A 189 6.66 5.36 0.85
C GLY A 189 8.02 6.02 1.03
N THR A 190 8.93 5.80 0.07
CA THR A 190 10.22 6.52 0.04
C THR A 190 10.05 7.93 -0.54
N THR A 191 10.85 8.85 -0.03
CA THR A 191 10.97 10.24 -0.51
C THR A 191 12.44 10.56 -0.76
N SER A 192 12.74 11.74 -1.31
CA SER A 192 14.13 12.18 -1.52
C SER A 192 14.94 12.28 -0.22
N THR A 193 14.28 12.44 0.93
CA THR A 193 14.93 12.70 2.23
C THR A 193 14.64 11.64 3.30
N GLY A 194 13.93 10.55 2.98
CA GLY A 194 13.55 9.53 3.94
C GLY A 194 12.23 8.86 3.61
N PHE A 195 11.34 8.75 4.60
CA PHE A 195 10.04 8.07 4.47
C PHE A 195 8.87 9.00 4.74
N ALA A 196 7.77 8.78 4.02
CA ALA A 196 6.49 9.41 4.26
C ALA A 196 5.42 8.37 4.57
N PHE A 197 4.44 8.75 5.39
CA PHE A 197 3.26 7.95 5.64
C PHE A 197 2.47 7.73 4.35
N ASP A 198 2.10 6.49 4.09
CA ASP A 198 1.25 6.09 2.96
C ASP A 198 -0.09 5.59 3.50
N THR A 199 -0.09 4.39 4.09
CA THR A 199 -1.31 3.73 4.56
C THR A 199 -1.15 3.18 5.97
N ARG A 200 -2.21 3.27 6.77
CA ARG A 200 -2.33 2.63 8.08
C ARG A 200 -3.30 1.45 7.97
N TYR A 201 -2.89 0.33 8.54
CA TYR A 201 -3.74 -0.83 8.74
C TYR A 201 -3.84 -1.18 10.22
N VAL A 202 -4.96 -1.78 10.60
CA VAL A 202 -5.22 -2.33 11.92
C VAL A 202 -5.40 -3.85 11.80
N ARG A 203 -4.74 -4.59 12.68
CA ARG A 203 -4.84 -6.05 12.75
C ARG A 203 -6.27 -6.48 13.04
N GLN A 204 -6.74 -7.50 12.33
CA GLN A 204 -8.05 -8.15 12.52
C GLN A 204 -7.94 -9.39 13.40
#